data_AF-A0A931R9F7-F1
#
_entry.id   AF-A0A931R9F7-F1
#
_cell.length_a   1.000
_cell.length_b   1.000
_cell.length_c   1.000
_cell.angle_alpha   90.00
_cell.angle_beta   90.00
_cell.angle_gamma   90.00
#
_symmetry.space_group_name_H-M   'P 1'
#
loop_
_entity.id
_entity.type
_entity.pdbx_description
1 polymer ?
#
loop_
_entity_poly.entity_id
_entity_poly.type
_entity_poly.pdbx_seq_one_letter_code
_entity_poly.pdbx_strand_id
1 'polypeptide(L)' 'MRFLADESCDFGVVLALRTAGHDVVAIAEVSPREEDDRVMERALQEE' A
#
# COMPACT_ATOMS: atom_id res chain seq x y z
N MET A 1 1.56 -11.95 5.47
CA MET A 1 2.36 -10.76 5.10
C MET A 1 1.40 -9.67 4.70
N ARG A 2 1.61 -8.48 5.27
CA ARG A 2 0.85 -7.28 4.97
C ARG A 2 1.71 -6.40 4.06
N PHE A 3 1.11 -5.87 3.01
CA PHE A 3 1.77 -4.99 2.05
C PHE A 3 1.16 -3.59 2.12
N LEU A 4 2.02 -2.59 1.99
CA LEU A 4 1.63 -1.21 1.74
C LEU A 4 1.98 -0.88 0.28
N ALA A 5 0.99 -0.48 -0.50
CA ALA A 5 1.15 -0.07 -1.89
C ALA A 5 1.09 1.45 -1.98
N ASP A 6 2.18 2.04 -2.45
CA ASP A 6 2.27 3.47 -2.74
C ASP A 6 1.32 3.89 -3.88
N GLU A 7 1.03 5.19 -4.00
CA GLU A 7 0.17 5.71 -5.08
C GLU A 7 0.75 5.48 -6.47
N SER A 8 2.08 5.44 -6.59
CA SER A 8 2.76 5.13 -7.85
C SER A 8 2.62 3.65 -8.24
N CYS A 9 2.12 2.79 -7.35
CA CYS A 9 1.92 1.38 -7.60
C CYS A 9 0.72 1.14 -8.53
N ASP A 10 0.91 0.32 -9.56
CA ASP A 10 -0.18 -0.07 -10.46
C ASP A 10 -1.27 -0.83 -9.71
N PHE A 11 -2.53 -0.42 -9.90
CA PHE A 11 -3.66 -1.02 -9.20
C PHE A 11 -3.89 -2.50 -9.55
N GLY A 12 -3.46 -2.95 -10.73
CA GLY A 12 -3.46 -4.36 -11.11
C GLY A 12 -2.57 -5.22 -10.21
N VAL A 13 -1.44 -4.68 -9.72
CA VAL A 13 -0.57 -5.36 -8.75
C VAL A 13 -1.27 -5.49 -7.40
N VAL A 14 -1.91 -4.41 -6.92
CA VAL A 14 -2.70 -4.42 -5.69
C VAL A 14 -3.80 -5.48 -5.77
N LEU A 15 -4.55 -5.52 -6.87
CA LEU A 15 -5.61 -6.49 -7.09
C LEU A 15 -5.08 -7.94 -7.12
N ALA A 16 -3.97 -8.18 -7.82
CA ALA A 16 -3.37 -9.51 -7.91
C ALA A 16 -2.93 -10.03 -6.52
N LEU A 17 -2.28 -9.19 -5.71
CA LEU A 17 -1.85 -9.56 -4.36
C LEU A 17 -3.04 -9.81 -3.42
N ARG A 18 -4.09 -8.97 -3.48
CA ARG A 18 -5.34 -9.21 -2.74
C ARG A 18 -6.00 -10.52 -3.15
N THR A 19 -6.05 -10.80 -4.46
CA THR A 19 -6.61 -12.05 -5.01
C THR A 19 -5.81 -13.29 -4.58
N ALA A 20 -4.49 -13.14 -4.39
CA ALA A 20 -3.63 -14.18 -3.84
C ALA A 20 -3.78 -14.38 -2.33
N GLY A 21 -4.64 -13.61 -1.65
CA GLY A 21 -4.93 -13.73 -0.22
C GLY A 21 -3.98 -12.94 0.69
N HIS A 22 -3.20 -12.00 0.14
CA HIS A 22 -2.41 -11.08 0.94
C HIS A 22 -3.24 -9.90 1.44
N ASP A 23 -2.90 -9.40 2.62
CA ASP A 23 -3.43 -8.13 3.12
C ASP A 23 -2.65 -7.00 2.45
N VAL A 24 -3.34 -6.11 1.73
CA VAL A 24 -2.73 -5.02 0.97
C VAL A 24 -3.50 -3.74 1.23
N VAL A 25 -2.80 -2.75 1.77
CA VAL A 25 -3.29 -1.38 1.95
C VAL A 25 -2.74 -0.52 0.82
N ALA A 26 -3.60 0.14 0.05
CA ALA A 26 -3.17 1.11 -0.96
C ALA A 26 -3.28 2.53 -0.41
N ILE A 27 -2.19 3.31 -0.46
CA ILE A 27 -2.16 4.71 0.02
C ILE A 27 -3.22 5.55 -0.69
N ALA A 28 -3.40 5.34 -1.99
CA ALA A 28 -4.43 6.03 -2.78
C ALA A 28 -5.87 5.83 -2.25
N GLU A 29 -6.14 4.76 -1.48
CA GLU A 29 -7.45 4.50 -0.87
C GLU A 29 -7.60 5.10 0.53
N VAL A 30 -6.49 5.35 1.23
CA VAL A 30 -6.48 5.74 2.65
C VAL A 30 -6.12 7.21 2.84
N SER A 31 -5.11 7.69 2.13
CA SER A 31 -4.59 9.05 2.24
C SER A 31 -4.04 9.52 0.88
N PRO A 32 -4.92 9.98 -0.03
CA PRO A 32 -4.49 10.42 -1.35
C PRO A 32 -3.47 11.57 -1.30
N ARG A 33 -2.48 11.55 -2.19
CA ARG A 33 -1.37 12.53 -2.29
C ARG A 33 -0.52 12.60 -1.03
N GLU A 34 -0.35 11.47 -0.35
CA GLU A 34 0.56 11.38 0.78
C GLU A 34 2.01 11.53 0.32
N GLU A 35 2.84 12.20 1.12
CA GLU A 35 4.26 12.38 0.82
C GLU A 35 5.05 11.08 1.03
N ASP A 36 6.06 10.84 0.20
CA ASP A 36 6.91 9.65 0.25
C ASP A 36 7.41 9.32 1.67
N ASP A 37 7.88 10.34 2.41
CA ASP A 37 8.37 10.16 3.78
C ASP A 37 7.28 9.61 4.72
N ARG A 38 6.03 10.05 4.54
CA ARG A 38 4.88 9.59 5.32
C ARG A 38 4.48 8.17 4.92
N VAL A 39 4.54 7.83 3.64
CA VAL A 39 4.33 6.46 3.15
C VAL A 39 5.38 5.52 3.75
N MET A 40 6.65 5.93 3.80
CA MET A 40 7.72 5.15 4.40
C MET A 40 7.56 4.98 5.92
N GLU A 41 7.16 6.03 6.64
CA GLU A 41 6.85 5.93 8.07
C GLU A 41 5.72 4.91 8.33
N ARG A 42 4.66 4.92 7.50
CA ARG A 42 3.58 3.93 7.61
C ARG A 42 4.08 2.51 7.38
N ALA A 43 4.90 2.29 6.35
CA ALA A 43 5.47 0.98 6.05
C ALA A 43 6.28 0.41 7.23
N LEU A 44 6.92 1.28 8.03
CA LEU A 44 7.70 0.90 9.20
C LEU A 44 6.86 0.68 10.47
N GLN A 45 5.64 1.22 10.53
CA GLN A 45 4.75 1.09 11.68
C GLN A 45 3.94 -0.21 11.69
N GLU A 46 3.92 -0.96 10.59
CA GLU A 46 3.15 -2.20 10.50
C GLU A 46 4.06 -3.42 10.80
N GLU A 47 3.93 -3.97 12.02
CA GLU A 47 4.49 -5.27 12.45
C GLU A 47 3.67 -6.47 11.92
#